data_AF-A0AAW2GYH0-F1
#
_entry.id   AF-A0AAW2GYH0-F1
#
_cell.length_a   1.000
_cell.length_b   1.000
_cell.length_c   1.000
_cell.angle_alpha   90.00
_cell.angle_beta   90.00
_cell.angle_gamma   90.00
#
_symmetry.space_group_name_H-M   'P 1'
#
loop_
_entity.id
_entity.type
_entity.pdbx_description
1 polymer ?
#
loop_
_entity_poly.entity_id
_entity_poly.type
_entity_poly.pdbx_seq_one_letter_code
_entity_poly.pdbx_strand_id
1 'polypeptide(L)'
;MYSKKFVCYLTIALLVMGIFLEEVEARRKILRGRKTITRRYYKGTAIPAWAIVLLTGIGMLLLGGGLYGILQKFVVDAADTAETHSYQPALQLES
;
A
#
# COMPACT_ATOMS: atom_id res chain seq x y z
N MET A 1 7.85 5.22 20.06
CA MET A 1 6.43 5.26 20.46
C MET A 1 5.59 5.22 19.19
N TYR A 2 4.91 4.11 18.91
CA TYR A 2 4.03 4.03 17.75
C TYR A 2 2.92 5.08 17.89
N SER A 3 2.79 5.95 16.90
CA SER A 3 1.75 6.97 16.89
C SER A 3 0.39 6.27 16.98
N LYS A 4 -0.47 6.67 17.93
CA LYS A 4 -1.81 6.06 18.14
C LYS A 4 -2.62 5.99 16.83
N LYS A 5 -2.38 6.94 15.93
CA LYS A 5 -2.94 6.97 14.57
C LYS A 5 -2.46 5.80 13.71
N PHE A 6 -1.16 5.49 13.73
CA PHE A 6 -0.58 4.36 12.99
C PHE A 6 -1.17 3.02 13.45
N VAL A 7 -1.27 2.82 14.77
CA VAL A 7 -1.89 1.61 15.34
C VAL A 7 -3.34 1.50 14.92
N CYS A 8 -4.10 2.60 14.93
CA CYS A 8 -5.50 2.63 14.48
C CYS A 8 -5.65 2.25 13.00
N TYR A 9 -4.81 2.82 12.12
CA TYR A 9 -4.82 2.45 10.70
C TYR A 9 -4.44 0.98 10.48
N LEU A 10 -3.45 0.47 11.23
CA LEU A 10 -3.05 -0.93 11.17
C LEU A 10 -4.19 -1.87 11.61
N THR A 11 -4.89 -1.54 12.70
CA THR A 11 -6.04 -2.34 13.17
C THR A 11 -7.18 -2.34 12.15
N ILE A 12 -7.45 -1.22 11.49
CA ILE A 12 -8.48 -1.14 10.44
C ILE A 12 -8.06 -1.99 9.24
N ALA A 13 -6.79 -1.92 8.82
CA ALA A 13 -6.27 -2.72 7.72
C ALA A 13 -6.34 -4.23 8.02
N LEU A 14 -6.00 -4.65 9.24
CA LEU A 14 -6.13 -6.05 9.66
C LEU A 14 -7.58 -6.52 9.72
N LEU A 15 -8.50 -5.66 10.17
CA LEU A 15 -9.94 -5.97 10.20
C LEU A 15 -10.47 -6.17 8.77
N VAL A 16 -10.12 -5.26 7.85
CA VAL A 16 -10.46 -5.38 6.42
C VAL A 16 -9.88 -6.66 5.81
N MET A 17 -8.62 -6.99 6.10
CA MET A 17 -8.00 -8.25 5.66
C MET A 17 -8.69 -9.49 6.24
N GLY A 18 -9.12 -9.43 7.51
CA GLY A 18 -9.84 -10.51 8.19
C GLY A 18 -11.14 -10.90 7.49
N ILE A 19 -11.90 -9.91 7.01
CA ILE A 19 -13.16 -10.13 6.30
C ILE A 19 -12.94 -10.87 4.97
N PHE A 20 -11.83 -10.61 4.27
CA PHE A 20 -11.53 -11.26 2.99
C PHE A 20 -11.01 -12.70 3.12
N LEU A 21 -10.48 -13.09 4.28
CA LEU A 21 -9.91 -14.43 4.49
C LEU A 21 -10.96 -15.55 4.47
N GLU A 22 -12.19 -15.27 4.91
CA GLU A 22 -13.26 -16.28 4.99
C GLU A 22 -13.64 -16.81 3.59
N GLU A 23 -13.75 -15.93 2.59
CA GLU A 23 -14.02 -16.33 1.21
C GLU A 23 -12.86 -17.10 0.58
N VAL A 24 -11.62 -16.69 0.85
CA VAL A 24 -10.42 -17.38 0.35
C VAL A 24 -10.33 -18.79 0.93
N GLU A 25 -10.64 -18.97 2.21
CA GLU A 25 -10.66 -20.29 2.84
C GLU A 25 -11.76 -21.19 2.28
N ALA A 26 -12.97 -20.66 2.07
CA ALA A 26 -14.06 -21.40 1.48
C ALA A 26 -13.70 -21.88 0.06
N ARG A 27 -13.22 -20.98 -0.79
CA ARG A 27 -12.77 -21.28 -2.14
C ARG A 27 -11.61 -22.28 -2.17
N ARG A 28 -10.64 -22.13 -1.26
CA ARG A 28 -9.50 -23.05 -1.13
C ARG A 28 -9.92 -24.46 -0.73
N LYS A 29 -10.89 -24.61 0.19
CA LYS A 29 -11.39 -25.91 0.66
C LYS A 29 -12.18 -26.64 -0.43
N ILE A 30 -12.90 -25.90 -1.29
CA ILE A 30 -13.64 -26.43 -2.45
C ILE A 30 -12.67 -26.88 -3.55
N LEU A 31 -11.71 -26.03 -3.94
CA LEU A 31 -10.73 -26.36 -4.99
C LEU A 31 -9.85 -27.56 -4.64
N ARG A 32 -9.60 -27.80 -3.35
CA ARG A 32 -8.85 -28.98 -2.86
C ARG A 32 -9.71 -30.25 -2.75
N GLY A 33 -10.97 -30.22 -3.16
CA GLY A 33 -11.89 -31.38 -3.11
C GLY A 33 -12.25 -31.85 -1.70
N ARG A 34 -11.84 -31.12 -0.65
CA ARG A 34 -12.04 -31.53 0.75
C ARG A 34 -13.49 -31.35 1.21
N LYS A 35 -14.30 -30.58 0.48
CA LYS A 35 -15.66 -30.23 0.90
C LYS A 35 -16.56 -29.97 -0.32
N THR A 36 -17.70 -30.65 -0.35
CA THR A 36 -18.72 -30.49 -1.40
C THR A 36 -19.44 -29.15 -1.23
N ILE A 37 -19.70 -28.47 -2.34
CA ILE A 37 -20.46 -27.20 -2.37
C ILE A 37 -21.87 -27.48 -1.84
N THR A 38 -22.13 -27.04 -0.61
CA THR A 38 -23.46 -27.10 0.02
C THR A 38 -24.00 -25.68 0.15
N ARG A 39 -25.33 -25.52 0.17
CA ARG A 39 -26.03 -24.22 0.19
C ARG A 39 -25.56 -23.25 1.29
N ARG A 40 -24.95 -23.75 2.38
CA ARG A 40 -24.34 -22.94 3.45
C ARG A 40 -23.08 -22.16 3.02
N TYR A 41 -22.39 -22.61 1.96
CA TYR A 41 -21.22 -21.91 1.40
C TYR A 41 -21.55 -20.63 0.64
N TYR A 42 -22.81 -20.45 0.27
CA TYR A 42 -23.31 -19.27 -0.45
C TYR A 42 -23.87 -18.19 0.48
N LYS A 43 -23.51 -18.18 1.79
CA LYS A 43 -23.63 -16.92 2.53
C LYS A 43 -22.60 -15.96 1.93
N GLY A 44 -23.00 -15.29 0.85
CA GLY A 44 -22.18 -14.30 0.17
C GLY A 44 -21.77 -13.24 1.16
N THR A 45 -20.52 -12.78 1.08
CA THR A 45 -20.11 -11.60 1.80
C THR A 45 -21.05 -10.43 1.46
N ALA A 46 -21.26 -9.54 2.42
CA ALA A 46 -22.06 -8.33 2.20
C ALA A 46 -21.44 -7.39 1.14
N ILE A 47 -20.18 -7.64 0.78
CA ILE A 47 -19.40 -6.82 -0.13
C ILE A 47 -19.37 -7.51 -1.50
N PRO A 48 -19.83 -6.86 -2.58
CA PRO A 48 -19.82 -7.48 -3.90
C PRO A 48 -18.38 -7.67 -4.43
N ALA A 49 -18.16 -8.72 -5.21
CA ALA A 49 -16.82 -9.10 -5.70
C ALA A 49 -16.10 -7.96 -6.46
N TRP A 50 -16.85 -7.14 -7.22
CA TRP A 50 -16.28 -6.00 -7.94
C TRP A 50 -15.66 -4.95 -7.01
N ALA A 51 -16.22 -4.76 -5.82
CA ALA A 51 -15.72 -3.79 -4.85
C ALA A 51 -14.38 -4.24 -4.25
N ILE A 52 -14.20 -5.54 -4.06
CA ILE A 52 -12.93 -6.12 -3.58
C ILE A 52 -11.82 -5.85 -4.59
N VAL A 53 -12.07 -6.12 -5.87
CA VAL A 53 -11.10 -5.90 -6.95
C VAL A 53 -10.73 -4.42 -7.05
N LEU A 54 -11.71 -3.51 -6.98
CA LEU A 54 -11.44 -2.06 -6.97
C LEU A 54 -10.59 -1.62 -5.77
N LEU A 55 -10.94 -2.07 -4.56
CA LEU A 55 -10.21 -1.71 -3.34
C LEU A 55 -8.75 -2.22 -3.42
N THR A 56 -8.57 -3.44 -3.92
CA THR A 56 -7.23 -4.01 -4.13
C THR A 56 -6.42 -3.23 -5.17
N GLY A 57 -7.06 -2.85 -6.29
CA GLY A 57 -6.42 -2.04 -7.32
C GLY A 57 -6.01 -0.64 -6.84
N ILE A 58 -6.88 0.04 -6.09
CA ILE A 58 -6.57 1.32 -5.44
C ILE A 58 -5.41 1.15 -4.46
N GLY A 59 -5.42 0.06 -3.67
CA GLY A 59 -4.33 -0.28 -2.76
C GLY A 59 -2.99 -0.42 -3.47
N MET A 60 -2.94 -1.15 -4.59
CA MET A 60 -1.72 -1.28 -5.39
C MET A 60 -1.22 0.05 -5.96
N LEU A 61 -2.14 0.91 -6.44
CA LEU A 61 -1.79 2.25 -6.95
C LEU A 61 -1.21 3.15 -5.86
N LEU A 62 -1.84 3.18 -4.67
CA LEU A 62 -1.34 3.95 -3.54
C LEU A 62 0.01 3.45 -3.06
N LEU A 63 0.22 2.13 -3.03
CA LEU A 63 1.48 1.55 -2.59
C LEU A 63 2.61 1.85 -3.59
N GLY A 64 2.34 1.75 -4.89
CA GLY A 64 3.29 2.12 -5.95
C GLY A 64 3.59 3.62 -5.98
N GLY A 65 2.55 4.47 -5.93
CA GLY A 65 2.70 5.92 -5.90
C GLY A 65 3.41 6.40 -4.64
N GLY A 66 3.10 5.81 -3.48
CA GLY A 66 3.80 6.08 -2.23
C GLY A 66 5.27 5.70 -2.30
N LEU A 67 5.60 4.52 -2.84
CA LEU A 67 6.99 4.08 -3.02
C LEU A 67 7.77 5.03 -3.94
N TYR A 68 7.15 5.48 -5.03
CA TYR A 68 7.74 6.48 -5.92
C TYR A 68 7.99 7.81 -5.20
N GLY A 69 7.02 8.30 -4.42
CA GLY A 69 7.19 9.55 -3.65
C GLY A 69 8.33 9.46 -2.63
N ILE A 70 8.48 8.31 -1.97
CA ILE A 70 9.61 8.07 -1.06
C ILE A 70 10.93 8.11 -1.85
N LEU A 71 11.01 7.41 -2.98
CA LEU A 71 12.22 7.41 -3.81
C LEU A 71 12.58 8.82 -4.30
N GLN A 72 11.60 9.59 -4.76
CA GLN A 72 11.79 10.99 -5.18
C GLN A 72 12.40 11.82 -4.06
N LYS A 73 11.86 11.70 -2.84
CA LYS A 73 12.33 12.46 -1.67
C LYS A 73 13.72 12.03 -1.18
N PHE A 74 14.07 10.75 -1.29
CA PHE A 74 15.36 10.25 -0.81
C PHE A 74 16.49 10.32 -1.83
N VAL A 75 16.19 10.13 -3.12
CA VAL A 75 17.21 10.03 -4.16
C VAL A 75 17.34 11.34 -4.92
N VAL A 76 16.22 11.92 -5.35
CA VAL A 76 16.25 13.10 -6.23
C VAL A 76 16.47 14.37 -5.42
N ASP A 77 15.67 14.61 -4.38
CA ASP A 77 15.86 15.80 -3.54
C ASP A 77 17.23 15.80 -2.84
N ALA A 78 17.74 14.64 -2.43
CA ALA A 78 19.07 14.53 -1.83
C ALA A 78 20.20 14.85 -2.83
N ALA A 79 20.03 14.49 -4.11
CA ALA A 79 20.97 14.82 -5.16
C ALA A 79 20.94 16.32 -5.50
N ASP A 80 19.75 16.93 -5.61
CA ASP A 80 19.59 18.36 -5.89
C ASP A 80 20.12 19.23 -4.73
N THR A 81 20.00 18.78 -3.48
CA THR A 81 20.55 19.52 -2.33
C THR A 81 22.08 19.51 -2.32
N ALA A 82 22.71 18.42 -2.79
CA ALA A 82 24.16 18.32 -2.93
C ALA A 82 24.72 19.17 -4.08
N GLU A 83 23.94 19.37 -5.15
CA GLU A 83 24.24 20.19 -6.33
C GLU A 83 23.82 21.67 -6.14
N THR A 84 23.83 22.20 -4.90
CA THR A 84 23.72 23.66 -4.73
C THR A 84 25.02 24.28 -5.23
N HIS A 85 25.09 24.53 -6.54
CA HIS A 85 26.17 25.22 -7.24
C HIS A 85 26.33 26.61 -6.65
N SER A 86 27.07 26.72 -5.55
CA SER A 86 27.56 28.00 -5.04
C SER A 86 28.57 28.51 -6.06
N TYR A 87 28.07 29.21 -7.07
CA TYR A 87 28.89 30.07 -7.91
C TYR A 87 29.56 31.07 -6.96
N GLN A 88 30.82 30.81 -6.63
CA GLN A 88 31.64 31.67 -5.83
C GLN A 88 32.42 32.54 -6.82
N PRO A 89 31.96 33.77 -7.14
CA PRO A 89 32.71 34.63 -8.04
C PRO A 89 34.09 34.86 -7.45
N ALA A 90 35.13 34.65 -8.25
CA ALA A 90 36.49 34.91 -7.85
C ALA A 90 36.60 36.39 -7.42
N LEU A 91 37.03 36.63 -6.18
CA LEU A 91 37.33 37.96 -5.69
C LEU A 91 38.42 38.54 -6.60
N GLN A 92 38.05 39.49 -7.47
CA GLN A 92 39.00 40.27 -8.24
C GLN A 92 39.74 41.17 -7.25
N LEU A 93 40.97 40.79 -6.91
CA LEU A 93 41.92 41.66 -6.23
C LEU A 93 42.35 42.73 -7.23
N GLU A 94 41.67 43.87 -7.21
CA GLU A 94 42.07 45.07 -7.95
C GLU A 94 43.39 45.60 -7.36
N SER A 95 44.38 45.78 -8.24
CA SER A 95 45.76 46.22 -7.95
C SER A 95 45.88 47.73 -7.83
#